data_AF-A0A0K0FFJ6-F1
#
_entry.id   AF-A0A0K0FFJ6-F1
#
_cell.length_a   1.000
_cell.length_b   1.000
_cell.length_c   1.000
_cell.angle_alpha   90.00
_cell.angle_beta   90.00
_cell.angle_gamma   90.00
#
_symmetry.space_group_name_H-M   'P 1'
#
loop_
_entity.id
_entity.type
_entity.pdbx_description
1 polymer ?
#
loop_
_entity_poly.entity_id
_entity_poly.type
_entity_poly.pdbx_seq_one_letter_code
_entity_poly.pdbx_strand_id
1 'polypeptide(L)'
;MEETNKIVQIRLYAYIIAIAIYFSLGVYLIYTLERDASLARRAEYKNRCEDAKLESINRINDYVKNFTKILSLKSTNDSLNDKEIVKNFVALIEKVDNCHRDFNITDVKEIDFWNSISLIYTLGTTLGYGDLYPLTDGGKIFEIFFTLIAIPLVISFYVDLSEAYICFVIDTYYKIKLSIQKKIKRGKLSDVVVAKKIAAGKTKQMPKVYVSVGSLILILMICTANHYYQSYLAGKNDDIVYSLIYVYENFGLIGLGYNVPADTSLYILRELPLMFIGICLYGQYINIMVNTIRNVIPRTIRQYRSNVDKDSKKYTILGYLIFEREDKHMGVLADYRSEGHKKPEIFLPVTVN
;
A
#
# COMPACT_ATOMS: atom_id res chain seq x y z
N MET A 1 31.66 -16.53 15.89
CA MET A 1 30.31 -17.05 15.58
C MET A 1 29.34 -16.72 16.71
N GLU A 2 29.68 -17.03 17.98
CA GLU A 2 28.82 -16.75 19.14
C GLU A 2 28.61 -15.24 19.41
N GLU A 3 29.66 -14.43 19.31
CA GLU A 3 29.58 -12.96 19.47
C GLU A 3 28.80 -12.30 18.32
N THR A 4 28.90 -12.87 17.12
CA THR A 4 28.16 -12.46 15.91
C THR A 4 26.66 -12.69 16.06
N ASN A 5 26.26 -13.83 16.63
CA ASN A 5 24.85 -14.14 16.92
C ASN A 5 24.27 -13.19 17.97
N LYS A 6 25.03 -12.84 19.01
CA LYS A 6 24.63 -11.88 20.04
C LYS A 6 24.38 -10.47 19.45
N ILE A 7 25.19 -10.03 18.48
CA ILE A 7 25.01 -8.73 17.80
C ILE A 7 23.74 -8.69 16.95
N VAL A 8 23.49 -9.73 16.15
CA VAL A 8 22.27 -9.83 15.32
C VAL A 8 21.02 -9.87 16.20
N GLN A 9 21.06 -10.62 17.30
CA GLN A 9 19.97 -10.69 18.28
C GLN A 9 19.66 -9.31 18.90
N ILE A 10 20.68 -8.55 19.31
CA ILE A 10 20.48 -7.21 19.90
C ILE A 10 19.84 -6.23 18.90
N ARG A 11 20.29 -6.22 17.63
CA ARG A 11 19.67 -5.37 16.59
C ARG A 11 18.22 -5.75 16.34
N LEU A 12 17.91 -7.04 16.35
CA LEU A 12 16.53 -7.53 16.19
C LEU A 12 15.63 -7.07 17.34
N TYR A 13 16.07 -7.21 18.60
CA TYR A 13 15.31 -6.73 19.76
C TYR A 13 15.06 -5.22 19.70
N ALA A 14 16.05 -4.44 19.29
CA ALA A 14 15.86 -3.00 19.14
C ALA A 14 14.86 -2.63 18.04
N TYR A 15 14.86 -3.34 16.91
CA TYR A 15 13.83 -3.15 15.88
C TYR A 15 12.43 -3.49 16.44
N ILE A 16 12.28 -4.60 17.16
CA ILE A 16 11.00 -4.99 17.77
C ILE A 16 10.49 -3.88 18.70
N ILE A 17 11.35 -3.36 19.58
CA ILE A 17 11.00 -2.29 20.52
C ILE A 17 10.63 -1.00 19.75
N ALA A 18 11.44 -0.59 18.78
CA ALA A 18 11.19 0.62 18.01
C ALA A 18 9.88 0.54 17.21
N ILE A 19 9.59 -0.60 16.57
CA ILE A 19 8.35 -0.85 15.85
C ILE A 19 7.16 -0.84 16.81
N ALA A 20 7.28 -1.49 17.97
CA ALA A 20 6.21 -1.51 18.97
C ALA A 20 5.86 -0.10 19.49
N ILE A 21 6.87 0.74 19.75
CA ILE A 21 6.68 2.14 20.13
C ILE A 21 6.00 2.91 19.00
N TYR A 22 6.47 2.76 17.76
CA TYR A 22 5.91 3.46 16.61
C TYR A 22 4.45 3.05 16.34
N PHE A 23 4.12 1.76 16.44
CA PHE A 23 2.74 1.28 16.29
C PHE A 23 1.85 1.74 17.44
N SER A 24 2.36 1.79 18.67
CA SER A 24 1.59 2.34 19.81
C SER A 24 1.25 3.81 19.60
N LEU A 25 2.19 4.61 19.07
CA LEU A 25 1.93 5.99 18.66
C LEU A 25 0.88 6.07 17.56
N GLY A 26 0.97 5.20 16.54
CA GLY A 26 -0.04 5.13 15.47
C GLY A 26 -1.43 4.79 15.98
N VAL A 27 -1.55 3.82 16.88
CA VAL A 27 -2.82 3.46 17.56
C VAL A 27 -3.38 4.64 18.32
N TYR A 28 -2.54 5.34 19.10
CA TYR A 28 -2.96 6.52 19.85
C TYR A 28 -3.51 7.61 18.91
N LEU A 29 -2.78 7.94 17.85
CA LEU A 29 -3.18 8.98 16.90
C LEU A 29 -4.49 8.61 16.19
N ILE A 30 -4.61 7.42 15.62
CA ILE A 30 -5.84 6.97 14.94
C ILE A 30 -7.02 6.96 15.93
N TYR A 31 -6.82 6.45 17.15
CA TYR A 31 -7.88 6.45 18.15
C TYR A 31 -8.37 7.86 18.48
N THR A 32 -7.46 8.82 18.63
CA THR A 32 -7.85 10.20 18.95
C THR A 32 -8.48 10.94 17.78
N LEU A 33 -8.06 10.65 16.54
CA LEU A 33 -8.51 11.36 15.34
C LEU A 33 -9.81 10.79 14.78
N GLU A 34 -9.99 9.46 14.80
CA GLU A 34 -11.07 8.77 14.08
C GLU A 34 -12.23 8.31 14.98
N ARG A 35 -12.05 8.27 16.31
CA ARG A 35 -13.05 7.65 17.20
C ARG A 35 -14.42 8.31 17.11
N ASP A 36 -14.49 9.64 17.15
CA ASP A 36 -15.78 10.34 17.17
C ASP A 36 -16.51 10.20 15.83
N ALA A 37 -15.77 10.30 14.72
CA ALA A 37 -16.30 10.04 13.38
C ALA A 37 -16.79 8.59 13.24
N SER A 38 -16.03 7.63 13.74
CA SER A 38 -16.42 6.21 13.75
C SER A 38 -17.68 5.94 14.57
N LEU A 39 -17.82 6.57 15.74
CA LEU A 39 -19.02 6.46 16.58
C LEU A 39 -20.24 7.08 15.90
N ALA A 40 -20.09 8.25 15.27
CA ALA A 40 -21.15 8.91 14.52
C ALA A 40 -21.63 8.02 13.36
N ARG A 41 -20.70 7.47 12.56
CA ARG A 41 -21.03 6.57 11.45
C ARG A 41 -21.70 5.28 11.92
N ARG A 42 -21.28 4.74 13.08
CA ARG A 42 -21.92 3.57 13.69
C ARG A 42 -23.33 3.87 14.17
N ALA A 43 -23.58 5.07 14.70
CA ALA A 43 -24.92 5.50 15.11
C ALA A 43 -25.85 5.62 13.90
N GLU A 44 -25.39 6.27 12.83
CA GLU A 44 -26.11 6.35 11.55
C GLU A 44 -26.45 4.96 11.00
N TYR A 45 -25.48 4.05 10.97
CA TYR A 45 -25.70 2.67 10.54
C TYR A 45 -26.75 1.94 11.39
N LYS A 46 -26.77 2.15 12.73
CA LYS A 46 -27.76 1.54 13.61
C LYS A 46 -29.16 2.10 13.40
N ASN A 47 -29.28 3.39 13.11
CA ASN A 47 -30.56 4.10 13.02
C ASN A 47 -31.15 4.10 11.60
N ARG A 48 -30.41 3.65 10.59
CA ARG A 48 -30.83 3.69 9.17
C ARG A 48 -32.20 3.07 8.87
N CYS A 49 -32.60 2.04 9.61
CA CYS A 49 -33.88 1.33 9.44
C CYS A 49 -34.81 1.52 10.64
N GLU A 50 -34.57 2.54 11.45
CA GLU A 50 -35.39 2.80 12.64
C GLU A 50 -36.85 3.07 12.27
N ASP A 51 -37.11 3.87 11.23
CA ASP A 51 -38.46 4.14 10.74
C ASP A 51 -39.15 2.87 10.20
N ALA A 52 -38.46 2.09 9.37
CA ALA A 52 -38.99 0.83 8.83
C ALA A 52 -39.29 -0.18 9.95
N LYS A 53 -38.45 -0.22 10.98
CA LYS A 53 -38.65 -1.04 12.17
C LYS A 53 -39.83 -0.56 13.00
N LEU A 54 -39.95 0.74 13.27
CA LEU A 54 -41.06 1.32 14.04
C LEU A 54 -42.40 1.13 13.33
N GLU A 55 -42.45 1.36 12.02
CA GLU A 55 -43.64 1.11 11.21
C GLU A 55 -44.05 -0.36 11.28
N SER A 56 -43.08 -1.28 11.19
CA SER A 56 -43.35 -2.72 11.27
C SER A 56 -43.85 -3.14 12.65
N ILE A 57 -43.29 -2.61 13.74
CA ILE A 57 -43.76 -2.85 15.11
C ILE A 57 -45.19 -2.33 15.30
N ASN A 58 -45.50 -1.12 14.83
CA ASN A 58 -46.84 -0.56 14.94
C ASN A 58 -47.88 -1.41 14.20
N ARG A 59 -47.56 -1.84 12.97
CA ARG A 59 -48.43 -2.75 12.20
C ARG A 59 -48.64 -4.08 12.91
N ILE A 60 -47.58 -4.67 13.51
CA ILE A 60 -47.70 -5.91 14.31
C ILE A 60 -48.65 -5.69 15.50
N ASN A 61 -48.51 -4.59 16.23
CA ASN A 61 -49.36 -4.29 17.37
C ASN A 61 -50.83 -4.16 16.97
N ASP A 62 -51.12 -3.51 15.84
CA ASP A 62 -52.48 -3.40 15.30
C ASP A 62 -53.04 -4.77 14.90
N TYR A 63 -52.23 -5.62 14.26
CA TYR A 63 -52.62 -7.00 13.93
C TYR A 63 -52.93 -7.82 15.19
N VAL A 64 -52.06 -7.77 16.19
CA VAL A 64 -52.24 -8.49 17.47
C VAL A 64 -53.48 -7.99 18.20
N LYS A 65 -53.74 -6.67 18.21
CA LYS A 65 -54.92 -6.08 18.85
C LYS A 65 -56.21 -6.49 18.16
N ASN A 66 -56.23 -6.46 16.83
CA ASN A 66 -57.37 -6.93 16.04
C ASN A 66 -57.60 -8.44 16.24
N PHE A 67 -56.53 -9.23 16.24
CA PHE A 67 -56.59 -10.66 16.48
C PHE A 67 -57.13 -10.99 17.89
N THR A 68 -56.64 -10.30 18.92
CA THR A 68 -57.12 -10.44 20.31
C THR A 68 -58.60 -10.08 20.44
N LYS A 69 -59.04 -9.03 19.74
CA LYS A 69 -60.46 -8.62 19.69
C LYS A 69 -61.34 -9.65 18.98
N ILE A 70 -60.85 -10.27 17.92
CA ILE A 70 -61.58 -11.34 17.22
C ILE A 70 -61.67 -12.58 18.12
N LEU A 71 -60.59 -12.97 18.79
CA LEU A 71 -60.57 -14.09 19.74
C LEU A 71 -61.51 -13.89 20.93
N SER A 72 -61.60 -12.66 21.46
CA SER A 72 -62.52 -12.36 22.57
C SER A 72 -64.00 -12.34 22.17
N LEU A 73 -64.29 -12.21 20.87
CA LEU A 73 -65.65 -12.17 20.32
C LEU A 73 -66.12 -13.49 19.70
N LYS A 74 -65.21 -14.44 19.39
CA LYS A 74 -65.54 -15.63 18.59
C LYS A 74 -65.62 -16.90 19.43
N SER A 75 -66.85 -17.31 19.71
CA SER A 75 -67.21 -18.71 19.98
C SER A 75 -66.78 -19.59 18.80
N THR A 76 -66.12 -20.70 19.12
CA THR A 76 -65.61 -21.78 18.25
C THR A 76 -66.43 -21.99 16.96
N ASN A 77 -65.82 -21.82 15.78
CA ASN A 77 -66.00 -22.66 14.57
C ASN A 77 -65.55 -22.07 13.22
N ASP A 78 -64.88 -20.93 13.17
CA ASP A 78 -64.37 -20.41 11.89
C ASP A 78 -62.87 -20.67 11.78
N SER A 79 -62.45 -21.45 10.77
CA SER A 79 -61.05 -21.71 10.49
C SER A 79 -60.36 -20.39 10.18
N LEU A 80 -59.62 -19.88 11.16
CA LEU A 80 -58.79 -18.69 11.00
C LEU A 80 -57.93 -18.86 9.75
N ASN A 81 -57.90 -17.82 8.92
CA ASN A 81 -57.12 -17.81 7.68
C ASN A 81 -55.64 -17.62 8.02
N ASP A 82 -55.05 -18.58 8.74
CA ASP A 82 -53.69 -18.56 9.30
C ASP A 82 -52.64 -18.25 8.22
N LYS A 83 -52.92 -18.65 6.98
CA LYS A 83 -52.09 -18.40 5.80
C LYS A 83 -51.95 -16.92 5.47
N GLU A 84 -52.98 -16.12 5.69
CA GLU A 84 -52.98 -14.67 5.43
C GLU A 84 -52.23 -13.90 6.52
N ILE A 85 -52.38 -14.34 7.78
CA ILE A 85 -51.64 -13.81 8.93
C ILE A 85 -50.14 -14.05 8.72
N VAL A 86 -49.74 -15.29 8.41
CA VAL A 86 -48.34 -15.64 8.15
C VAL A 86 -47.79 -14.84 6.97
N LYS A 87 -48.55 -14.66 5.89
CA LYS A 87 -48.12 -13.86 4.73
C LYS A 87 -47.86 -12.39 5.09
N ASN A 88 -48.71 -11.79 5.92
CA ASN A 88 -48.55 -10.39 6.36
C ASN A 88 -47.34 -10.22 7.30
N PHE A 89 -47.10 -11.19 8.19
CA PHE A 89 -45.90 -11.19 9.03
C PHE A 89 -44.62 -11.33 8.20
N VAL A 90 -44.61 -12.23 7.21
CA VAL A 90 -43.48 -12.40 6.28
C VAL A 90 -43.21 -11.09 5.54
N ALA A 91 -44.24 -10.41 5.03
CA ALA A 91 -44.08 -9.14 4.32
C ALA A 91 -43.48 -8.01 5.21
N LEU A 92 -43.78 -8.00 6.51
CA LEU A 92 -43.19 -7.05 7.46
C LEU A 92 -41.72 -7.38 7.74
N ILE A 93 -41.40 -8.66 7.90
CA ILE A 93 -40.02 -9.12 8.06
C ILE A 93 -39.21 -8.80 6.80
N GLU A 94 -39.75 -9.07 5.61
CA GLU A 94 -39.13 -8.73 4.33
C GLU A 94 -38.91 -7.23 4.18
N LYS A 95 -39.81 -6.36 4.64
CA LYS A 95 -39.61 -4.91 4.60
C LYS A 95 -38.41 -4.46 5.44
N VAL A 96 -38.24 -5.03 6.64
CA VAL A 96 -37.10 -4.74 7.52
C VAL A 96 -35.82 -5.36 6.98
N ASP A 97 -35.88 -6.60 6.49
CA ASP A 97 -34.75 -7.30 5.86
C ASP A 97 -34.29 -6.54 4.61
N ASN A 98 -35.21 -6.13 3.74
CA ASN A 98 -34.93 -5.32 2.56
C ASN A 98 -34.30 -3.98 2.93
N CYS A 99 -34.78 -3.27 3.96
CA CYS A 99 -34.13 -2.05 4.42
C CYS A 99 -32.68 -2.32 4.89
N HIS A 100 -32.45 -3.43 5.61
CA HIS A 100 -31.12 -3.79 6.05
C HIS A 100 -30.20 -4.23 4.91
N ARG A 101 -30.75 -4.81 3.84
CA ARG A 101 -30.07 -5.24 2.61
C ARG A 101 -29.86 -4.12 1.58
N ASP A 102 -30.73 -3.11 1.55
CA ASP A 102 -30.64 -1.94 0.65
C ASP A 102 -29.45 -1.04 1.00
N PHE A 103 -28.90 -1.19 2.20
CA PHE A 103 -27.71 -0.47 2.62
C PHE A 103 -26.44 -1.23 2.21
N ASN A 104 -26.08 -1.10 0.93
CA ASN A 104 -24.90 -1.70 0.32
C ASN A 104 -24.83 -3.23 0.43
N ILE A 105 -25.56 -3.93 -0.45
CA ILE A 105 -24.85 -4.97 -1.20
C ILE A 105 -23.63 -4.25 -1.75
N THR A 106 -22.41 -4.64 -1.36
CA THR A 106 -21.20 -4.14 -2.02
C THR A 106 -21.50 -4.21 -3.51
N ASP A 107 -21.58 -3.06 -4.17
CA ASP A 107 -21.83 -3.00 -5.61
C ASP A 107 -20.59 -3.60 -6.27
N VAL A 108 -20.54 -4.94 -6.27
CA VAL A 108 -19.45 -5.70 -6.86
C VAL A 108 -19.60 -5.41 -8.33
N LYS A 109 -18.63 -4.67 -8.85
CA LYS A 109 -18.64 -4.29 -10.25
C LYS A 109 -18.80 -5.55 -11.10
N GLU A 110 -19.67 -5.48 -12.09
CA GLU A 110 -19.84 -6.55 -13.05
C GLU A 110 -18.50 -6.89 -13.71
N ILE A 111 -18.17 -8.17 -13.85
CA ILE A 111 -16.93 -8.60 -14.50
C ILE A 111 -17.13 -8.52 -16.02
N ASP A 112 -16.91 -7.33 -16.58
CA ASP A 112 -16.77 -7.10 -18.01
C ASP A 112 -15.29 -7.21 -18.44
N PHE A 113 -15.00 -7.03 -19.73
CA PHE A 113 -13.62 -7.16 -20.24
C PHE A 113 -12.64 -6.15 -19.60
N TRP A 114 -13.06 -4.90 -19.40
CA TRP A 114 -12.19 -3.86 -18.82
C TRP A 114 -11.97 -4.09 -17.33
N ASN A 115 -13.02 -4.44 -16.59
CA ASN A 115 -12.96 -4.82 -15.19
C ASN A 115 -12.13 -6.10 -15.01
N SER A 116 -12.16 -7.04 -15.96
CA SER A 116 -11.28 -8.21 -15.95
C SER A 116 -9.79 -7.82 -16.05
N ILE A 117 -9.43 -6.87 -16.92
CA ILE A 117 -8.06 -6.35 -17.01
C ILE A 117 -7.66 -5.68 -15.70
N SER A 118 -8.55 -4.86 -15.13
CA SER A 118 -8.33 -4.21 -13.84
C SER A 118 -8.10 -5.25 -12.73
N LEU A 119 -8.92 -6.29 -12.65
CA LEU A 119 -8.78 -7.38 -11.68
C LEU A 119 -7.46 -8.12 -11.83
N ILE A 120 -7.07 -8.49 -13.06
CA ILE A 120 -5.79 -9.16 -13.31
C ILE A 120 -4.60 -8.27 -12.92
N TYR A 121 -4.69 -6.96 -13.20
CA TYR A 121 -3.70 -5.98 -12.76
C TYR A 121 -3.62 -5.90 -11.23
N THR A 122 -4.73 -5.72 -10.53
CA THR A 122 -4.72 -5.52 -9.07
C THR A 122 -4.25 -6.77 -8.33
N LEU A 123 -4.57 -7.96 -8.85
CA LEU A 123 -4.06 -9.24 -8.37
C LEU A 123 -2.55 -9.39 -8.61
N GLY A 124 -2.07 -9.12 -9.83
CA GLY A 124 -0.66 -9.27 -10.19
C GLY A 124 0.26 -8.26 -9.50
N THR A 125 -0.24 -7.05 -9.22
CA THR A 125 0.51 -5.98 -8.55
C THR A 125 0.35 -5.99 -7.03
N THR A 126 -0.42 -6.93 -6.48
CA THR A 126 -0.77 -7.03 -5.05
C THR A 126 -1.42 -5.77 -4.48
N LEU A 127 -2.15 -5.01 -5.31
CA LEU A 127 -2.88 -3.82 -4.88
C LEU A 127 -4.20 -4.20 -4.20
N GLY A 128 -4.99 -5.07 -4.84
CA GLY A 128 -6.17 -5.72 -4.24
C GLY A 128 -7.25 -4.79 -3.67
N TYR A 129 -7.84 -3.89 -4.47
CA TYR A 129 -8.91 -2.99 -4.02
C TYR A 129 -10.13 -3.67 -3.39
N GLY A 130 -10.48 -4.88 -3.84
CA GLY A 130 -11.66 -5.61 -3.35
C GLY A 130 -13.00 -5.13 -3.93
N ASP A 131 -13.00 -4.20 -4.89
CA ASP A 131 -14.20 -3.83 -5.67
C ASP A 131 -14.56 -4.89 -6.73
N LEU A 132 -13.56 -5.69 -7.13
CA LEU A 132 -13.66 -6.83 -8.04
C LEU A 132 -13.00 -8.05 -7.40
N TYR A 133 -13.68 -9.20 -7.41
CA TYR A 133 -13.12 -10.47 -6.91
C TYR A 133 -13.88 -11.68 -7.49
N PRO A 134 -13.23 -12.86 -7.63
CA PRO A 134 -13.90 -14.04 -8.16
C PRO A 134 -14.93 -14.61 -7.18
N LEU A 135 -16.17 -14.75 -7.66
CA LEU A 135 -17.28 -15.30 -6.88
C LEU A 135 -17.36 -16.83 -6.97
N THR A 136 -17.02 -17.40 -8.12
CA THR A 136 -17.08 -18.84 -8.38
C THR A 136 -15.87 -19.58 -7.80
N ASP A 137 -16.05 -20.83 -7.40
CA ASP A 137 -14.96 -21.65 -6.87
C ASP A 137 -13.85 -21.87 -7.92
N GLY A 138 -14.23 -22.03 -9.19
CA GLY A 138 -13.26 -22.10 -10.29
C GLY A 138 -12.43 -20.81 -10.44
N GLY A 139 -13.06 -19.63 -10.30
CA GLY A 139 -12.37 -18.35 -10.34
C GLY A 139 -11.40 -18.16 -9.17
N LYS A 140 -11.80 -18.56 -7.96
CA LYS A 140 -10.94 -18.51 -6.76
C LYS A 140 -9.73 -19.44 -6.89
N ILE A 141 -9.92 -20.65 -7.42
CA ILE A 141 -8.82 -21.59 -7.68
C ILE A 141 -7.87 -21.02 -8.75
N PHE A 142 -8.41 -20.46 -9.83
CA PHE A 142 -7.62 -19.80 -10.86
C PHE A 142 -6.78 -18.65 -10.30
N GLU A 143 -7.37 -17.78 -9.49
CA GLU A 143 -6.68 -16.66 -8.82
C GLU A 143 -5.44 -17.12 -8.07
N ILE A 144 -5.53 -18.20 -7.29
CA ILE A 144 -4.42 -18.76 -6.52
C ILE A 144 -3.23 -19.13 -7.44
N PHE A 145 -3.48 -19.89 -8.51
CA PHE A 145 -2.41 -20.31 -9.42
C PHE A 145 -1.88 -19.16 -10.28
N PHE A 146 -2.76 -18.24 -10.68
CA PHE A 146 -2.40 -17.07 -11.47
C PHE A 146 -1.47 -16.16 -10.67
N THR A 147 -1.85 -15.78 -9.44
CA THR A 147 -1.08 -14.87 -8.58
C THR A 147 0.27 -15.44 -8.16
N LEU A 148 0.37 -16.77 -7.98
CA LEU A 148 1.62 -17.47 -7.69
C LEU A 148 2.71 -17.18 -8.74
N ILE A 149 2.33 -17.04 -10.00
CA ILE A 149 3.24 -16.75 -11.12
C ILE A 149 3.33 -15.24 -11.39
N ALA A 150 2.18 -14.56 -11.41
CA ALA A 150 2.09 -13.16 -11.78
C ALA A 150 2.85 -12.26 -10.80
N ILE A 151 2.71 -12.47 -9.48
CA ILE A 151 3.33 -11.60 -8.46
C ILE A 151 4.86 -11.60 -8.57
N PRO A 152 5.57 -12.76 -8.58
CA PRO A 152 7.02 -12.76 -8.75
C PRO A 152 7.48 -12.16 -10.07
N LEU A 153 6.76 -12.43 -11.17
CA LEU A 153 7.07 -11.89 -12.49
C LEU A 153 7.01 -10.36 -12.49
N VAL A 154 5.90 -9.83 -11.98
CA VAL A 154 5.62 -8.39 -11.93
C VAL A 154 6.60 -7.68 -10.99
N ILE A 155 6.89 -8.25 -9.81
CA ILE A 155 7.91 -7.72 -8.89
C ILE A 155 9.30 -7.71 -9.53
N SER A 156 9.68 -8.76 -10.28
CA SER A 156 10.98 -8.80 -10.96
C SER A 156 11.09 -7.68 -12.00
N PHE A 157 10.04 -7.49 -12.80
CA PHE A 157 9.95 -6.40 -13.76
C PHE A 157 10.02 -5.01 -13.08
N TYR A 158 9.32 -4.82 -11.97
CA TYR A 158 9.37 -3.57 -11.20
C TYR A 158 10.79 -3.22 -10.74
N VAL A 159 11.51 -4.20 -10.21
CA VAL A 159 12.88 -4.02 -9.73
C VAL A 159 13.79 -3.58 -10.87
N ASP A 160 13.82 -4.32 -11.98
CA ASP A 160 14.68 -4.04 -13.13
C ASP A 160 14.36 -2.68 -13.76
N LEU A 161 13.07 -2.35 -13.91
CA LEU A 161 12.63 -1.08 -14.46
C LEU A 161 13.05 0.10 -13.58
N SER A 162 12.87 -0.03 -12.26
CA SER A 162 13.24 1.02 -11.30
C SER A 162 14.76 1.24 -11.23
N GLU A 163 15.53 0.16 -11.36
CA GLU A 163 16.99 0.19 -11.42
C GLU A 163 17.48 0.94 -12.67
N ALA A 164 16.94 0.58 -13.84
CA ALA A 164 17.27 1.22 -15.10
C ALA A 164 16.97 2.72 -15.05
N TYR A 165 15.81 3.08 -14.49
CA TYR A 165 15.41 4.48 -14.30
C TYR A 165 16.42 5.24 -13.42
N ILE A 166 16.86 4.67 -12.29
CA ILE A 166 17.78 5.38 -11.40
C ILE A 166 19.16 5.56 -11.98
N CYS A 167 19.67 4.54 -12.64
CA CYS A 167 20.93 4.64 -13.36
C CYS A 167 20.85 5.79 -14.37
N PHE A 168 19.74 5.89 -15.11
CA PHE A 168 19.51 6.98 -16.05
C PHE A 168 19.45 8.37 -15.38
N VAL A 169 18.67 8.54 -14.30
CA VAL A 169 18.50 9.84 -13.65
C VAL A 169 19.78 10.29 -12.93
N ILE A 170 20.48 9.39 -12.24
CA ILE A 170 21.77 9.69 -11.59
C ILE A 170 22.80 10.12 -12.64
N ASP A 171 22.88 9.40 -13.76
CA ASP A 171 23.81 9.73 -14.84
C ASP A 171 23.52 11.11 -15.40
N THR A 172 22.24 11.41 -15.60
CA THR A 172 21.77 12.72 -16.06
C THR A 172 22.11 13.81 -15.04
N TYR A 173 21.84 13.60 -13.75
CA TYR A 173 22.18 14.53 -12.67
C TYR A 173 23.67 14.87 -12.64
N TYR A 174 24.55 13.86 -12.71
CA TYR A 174 25.99 14.09 -12.69
C TYR A 174 26.51 14.74 -13.97
N LYS A 175 25.97 14.36 -15.14
CA LYS A 175 26.28 15.02 -16.42
C LYS A 175 25.93 16.51 -16.36
N ILE A 176 24.73 16.85 -15.86
CA ILE A 176 24.29 18.25 -15.71
C ILE A 176 25.20 18.99 -14.73
N LYS A 177 25.43 18.42 -13.54
CA LYS A 177 26.29 19.03 -12.51
C LYS A 177 27.70 19.35 -13.02
N LEU A 178 28.29 18.42 -13.78
CA LEU A 178 29.64 18.60 -14.33
C LEU A 178 29.65 19.59 -15.50
N SER A 179 28.62 19.59 -16.35
CA SER A 179 28.46 20.60 -17.41
C SER A 179 28.33 22.01 -16.83
N ILE A 180 27.58 22.18 -15.74
CA ILE A 180 27.47 23.45 -15.00
C ILE A 180 28.84 23.83 -14.40
N GLN A 181 29.55 22.90 -13.77
CA GLN A 181 30.88 23.17 -13.20
C GLN A 181 31.92 23.55 -14.27
N LYS A 182 31.90 22.92 -15.46
CA LYS A 182 32.75 23.28 -16.60
C LYS A 182 32.48 24.72 -17.04
N LYS A 183 31.20 25.11 -17.15
CA LYS A 183 30.80 26.48 -17.50
C LYS A 183 31.24 27.51 -16.45
N ILE A 184 31.06 27.21 -15.16
CA ILE A 184 31.39 28.15 -14.06
C ILE A 184 32.90 28.31 -13.88
N LYS A 185 33.69 27.23 -13.92
CA LYS A 185 35.13 27.28 -13.65
C LYS A 185 36.00 27.62 -14.87
N ARG A 186 35.42 27.89 -16.05
CA ARG A 186 36.12 28.21 -17.32
C ARG A 186 37.33 27.31 -17.63
N GLY A 187 37.34 26.06 -17.13
CA GLY A 187 38.44 25.12 -17.28
C GLY A 187 38.09 24.00 -18.27
N LYS A 188 39.03 23.66 -19.16
CA LYS A 188 38.96 22.43 -19.98
C LYS A 188 39.19 21.22 -19.09
N LEU A 189 38.15 20.69 -18.46
CA LEU A 189 38.22 19.42 -17.73
C LEU A 189 38.14 18.28 -18.75
N SER A 190 39.22 17.50 -18.89
CA SER A 190 39.29 16.31 -19.75
C SER A 190 38.15 15.33 -19.45
N ASP A 191 37.59 14.73 -20.49
CA ASP A 191 36.45 13.81 -20.39
C ASP A 191 36.77 12.56 -19.56
N VAL A 192 38.04 12.17 -19.48
CA VAL A 192 38.52 11.08 -18.59
C VAL A 192 38.36 11.46 -17.11
N VAL A 193 38.66 12.71 -16.75
CA VAL A 193 38.51 13.21 -15.37
C VAL A 193 37.05 13.40 -15.00
N VAL A 194 36.22 13.79 -15.96
CA VAL A 194 34.76 13.87 -15.83
C VAL A 194 34.21 12.47 -15.56
N ALA A 195 34.54 11.48 -16.38
CA ALA A 195 34.09 10.10 -16.21
C ALA A 195 34.49 9.53 -14.84
N LYS A 196 35.72 9.78 -14.38
CA LYS A 196 36.19 9.34 -13.05
C LYS A 196 35.41 10.01 -11.90
N LYS A 197 35.09 11.30 -12.02
CA LYS A 197 34.25 12.02 -11.04
C LYS A 197 32.79 11.56 -11.06
N ILE A 198 32.24 11.21 -12.23
CA ILE A 198 30.91 10.61 -12.34
C ILE A 198 30.91 9.26 -11.63
N ALA A 199 31.87 8.37 -11.93
CA ALA A 199 31.97 7.07 -11.30
C ALA A 199 32.09 7.16 -9.76
N ALA A 200 32.92 8.08 -9.25
CA ALA A 200 33.03 8.33 -7.80
C ALA A 200 31.79 9.03 -7.20
N GLY A 201 30.98 9.70 -8.02
CA GLY A 201 29.70 10.27 -7.63
C GLY A 201 28.61 9.20 -7.53
N LYS A 202 28.52 8.31 -8.52
CA LYS A 202 27.54 7.20 -8.57
C LYS A 202 27.63 6.27 -7.35
N THR A 203 28.78 6.19 -6.69
CA THR A 203 28.93 5.37 -5.47
C THR A 203 28.34 6.04 -4.22
N LYS A 204 28.14 7.37 -4.21
CA LYS A 204 27.60 8.08 -3.05
C LYS A 204 26.11 7.81 -2.87
N GLN A 205 25.69 7.49 -1.65
CA GLN A 205 24.29 7.15 -1.36
C GLN A 205 23.37 8.38 -1.27
N MET A 206 23.83 9.49 -0.67
CA MET A 206 22.99 10.67 -0.41
C MET A 206 22.34 11.29 -1.67
N PRO A 207 23.06 11.50 -2.79
CA PRO A 207 22.45 12.02 -4.02
C PRO A 207 21.32 11.13 -4.55
N LYS A 208 21.38 9.82 -4.31
CA LYS A 208 20.38 8.85 -4.75
C LYS A 208 19.10 8.96 -3.95
N VAL A 209 19.22 9.18 -2.64
CA VAL A 209 18.06 9.43 -1.75
C VAL A 209 17.32 10.67 -2.25
N TYR A 210 18.03 11.78 -2.47
CA TYR A 210 17.40 13.03 -2.93
C TYR A 210 16.74 12.88 -4.31
N VAL A 211 17.41 12.22 -5.26
CA VAL A 211 16.85 11.98 -6.59
C VAL A 211 15.62 11.07 -6.50
N SER A 212 15.69 9.98 -5.75
CA SER A 212 14.57 9.05 -5.57
C SER A 212 13.35 9.71 -4.93
N VAL A 213 13.56 10.43 -3.82
CA VAL A 213 12.48 11.14 -3.11
C VAL A 213 11.91 12.25 -4.00
N GLY A 214 12.76 13.00 -4.70
CA GLY A 214 12.33 14.04 -5.64
C GLY A 214 11.49 13.49 -6.80
N SER A 215 11.93 12.39 -7.41
CA SER A 215 11.16 11.70 -8.46
C SER A 215 9.81 11.19 -7.95
N LEU A 216 9.77 10.63 -6.75
CA LEU A 216 8.53 10.13 -6.13
C LEU A 216 7.54 11.27 -5.84
N ILE A 217 8.00 12.40 -5.29
CA ILE A 217 7.16 13.57 -5.05
C ILE A 217 6.64 14.13 -6.37
N LEU A 218 7.50 14.23 -7.39
CA LEU A 218 7.11 14.75 -8.70
C LEU A 218 6.01 13.88 -9.35
N ILE A 219 6.20 12.56 -9.40
CA ILE A 219 5.20 11.67 -10.00
C ILE A 219 3.91 11.63 -9.18
N LEU A 220 4.00 11.73 -7.84
CA LEU A 220 2.84 11.83 -6.96
C LEU A 220 2.00 13.06 -7.30
N MET A 221 2.63 14.23 -7.46
CA MET A 221 1.93 15.46 -7.83
C MET A 221 1.31 15.38 -9.23
N ILE A 222 2.02 14.81 -10.21
CA ILE A 222 1.52 14.62 -11.58
C ILE A 222 0.30 13.69 -11.59
N CYS A 223 0.40 12.55 -10.91
CA CYS A 223 -0.69 11.58 -10.83
C CYS A 223 -1.90 12.15 -10.08
N THR A 224 -1.67 12.88 -8.98
CA THR A 224 -2.74 13.54 -8.21
C THR A 224 -3.47 14.56 -9.08
N ALA A 225 -2.75 15.41 -9.82
CA ALA A 225 -3.37 16.37 -10.73
C ALA A 225 -4.15 15.69 -11.86
N ASN A 226 -3.61 14.59 -12.40
CA ASN A 226 -4.27 13.81 -13.45
C ASN A 226 -5.57 13.16 -12.95
N HIS A 227 -5.54 12.54 -11.77
CA HIS A 227 -6.71 11.90 -11.16
C HIS A 227 -7.77 12.94 -10.75
N TYR A 228 -7.37 14.05 -10.14
CA TYR A 228 -8.28 15.15 -9.81
C TYR A 228 -9.00 15.69 -11.05
N TYR A 229 -8.25 15.92 -12.14
CA TYR A 229 -8.84 16.35 -13.42
C TYR A 229 -9.82 15.31 -13.99
N GLN A 230 -9.52 14.02 -13.83
CA GLN A 230 -10.37 12.94 -14.30
C GLN A 230 -11.65 12.82 -13.46
N SER A 231 -11.56 12.90 -12.13
CA SER A 231 -12.72 12.93 -11.24
C SER A 231 -13.65 14.10 -11.61
N TYR A 232 -13.07 15.28 -11.83
CA TYR A 232 -13.83 16.45 -12.24
C TYR A 232 -14.59 16.22 -13.56
N LEU A 233 -13.97 15.60 -14.56
CA LEU A 233 -14.62 15.26 -15.83
C LEU A 233 -15.72 14.20 -15.67
N ALA A 234 -15.55 13.26 -14.74
CA ALA A 234 -16.55 12.24 -14.42
C ALA A 234 -17.74 12.78 -13.62
N GLY A 235 -17.76 14.09 -13.32
CA GLY A 235 -18.81 14.72 -12.52
C GLY A 235 -18.76 14.37 -11.03
N LYS A 236 -17.66 13.75 -10.56
CA LYS A 236 -17.40 13.51 -9.14
C LYS A 236 -16.70 14.74 -8.55
N ASN A 237 -17.23 15.23 -7.43
CA ASN A 237 -16.67 16.35 -6.68
C ASN A 237 -15.59 15.88 -5.68
N ASP A 238 -14.69 14.99 -6.10
CA ASP A 238 -13.59 14.55 -5.25
C ASP A 238 -12.63 15.73 -5.03
N ASP A 239 -12.23 15.96 -3.79
CA ASP A 239 -11.27 17.01 -3.48
C ASP A 239 -9.83 16.56 -3.82
N ILE A 240 -8.90 17.52 -3.82
CA ILE A 240 -7.50 17.25 -4.14
C ILE A 240 -6.83 16.34 -3.09
N VAL A 241 -7.33 16.35 -1.85
CA VAL A 241 -6.80 15.53 -0.75
C VAL A 241 -7.19 14.08 -0.94
N TYR A 242 -8.44 13.82 -1.31
CA TYR A 242 -8.99 12.53 -1.68
C TYR A 242 -8.23 11.94 -2.86
N SER A 243 -7.97 12.77 -3.88
CA SER A 243 -7.15 12.38 -5.04
C SER A 243 -5.72 12.01 -4.64
N LEU A 244 -5.11 12.78 -3.72
CA LEU A 244 -3.77 12.52 -3.23
C LEU A 244 -3.70 11.21 -2.43
N ILE A 245 -4.69 10.97 -1.57
CA ILE A 245 -4.81 9.74 -0.77
C ILE A 245 -4.94 8.54 -1.69
N TYR A 246 -5.84 8.60 -2.68
CA TYR A 246 -6.02 7.52 -3.64
C TYR A 246 -4.71 7.17 -4.38
N VAL A 247 -4.01 8.17 -4.90
CA VAL A 247 -2.73 7.96 -5.59
C VAL A 247 -1.66 7.42 -4.65
N TYR A 248 -1.58 7.93 -3.41
CA TYR A 248 -0.62 7.46 -2.42
C TYR A 248 -0.88 6.00 -2.01
N GLU A 249 -2.14 5.64 -1.76
CA GLU A 249 -2.56 4.27 -1.44
C GLU A 249 -2.25 3.30 -2.57
N ASN A 250 -2.38 3.75 -3.82
CA ASN A 250 -1.96 3.00 -5.00
C ASN A 250 -0.45 2.76 -5.02
N PHE A 251 0.35 3.81 -4.84
CA PHE A 251 1.82 3.68 -4.85
C PHE A 251 2.32 2.78 -3.72
N GLY A 252 1.69 2.88 -2.55
CA GLY A 252 1.99 2.08 -1.37
C GLY A 252 1.43 0.66 -1.40
N LEU A 253 0.64 0.30 -2.41
CA LEU A 253 -0.07 -0.98 -2.51
C LEU A 253 -0.95 -1.27 -1.27
N ILE A 254 -1.62 -0.24 -0.74
CA ILE A 254 -2.50 -0.33 0.44
C ILE A 254 -3.90 -0.81 0.03
N GLY A 255 -4.46 -0.26 -1.05
CA GLY A 255 -5.65 -0.79 -1.72
C GLY A 255 -6.94 -0.83 -0.90
N LEU A 256 -7.31 0.24 -0.19
CA LEU A 256 -8.52 0.24 0.66
C LEU A 256 -9.85 0.19 -0.11
N GLY A 257 -9.86 0.45 -1.41
CA GLY A 257 -10.97 0.15 -2.31
C GLY A 257 -12.19 1.07 -2.26
N TYR A 258 -12.26 2.02 -1.33
CA TYR A 258 -13.41 2.92 -1.18
C TYR A 258 -13.43 4.10 -2.18
N ASN A 259 -12.32 4.32 -2.88
CA ASN A 259 -12.06 5.47 -3.77
C ASN A 259 -11.71 5.05 -5.20
N VAL A 260 -12.06 3.82 -5.60
CA VAL A 260 -11.75 3.32 -6.94
C VAL A 260 -12.57 4.07 -8.00
N PRO A 261 -11.97 4.47 -9.14
CA PRO A 261 -12.69 5.09 -10.25
C PRO A 261 -13.87 4.23 -10.72
N ALA A 262 -14.99 4.89 -11.05
CA ALA A 262 -16.16 4.22 -11.61
C ALA A 262 -15.89 3.80 -13.06
N ASP A 263 -15.28 4.68 -13.86
CA ASP A 263 -14.97 4.43 -15.27
C ASP A 263 -13.64 3.69 -15.43
N THR A 264 -13.71 2.37 -15.47
CA THR A 264 -12.52 1.49 -15.56
C THR A 264 -11.73 1.68 -16.85
N SER A 265 -12.37 1.99 -17.98
CA SER A 265 -11.68 2.16 -19.27
C SER A 265 -10.75 3.38 -19.28
N LEU A 266 -11.22 4.53 -18.79
CA LEU A 266 -10.44 5.77 -18.70
C LEU A 266 -9.31 5.62 -17.67
N TYR A 267 -9.60 4.95 -16.56
CA TYR A 267 -8.61 4.57 -15.56
C TYR A 267 -7.45 3.75 -16.18
N ILE A 268 -7.77 2.66 -16.89
CA ILE A 268 -6.76 1.77 -17.49
C ILE A 268 -5.88 2.49 -18.52
N LEU A 269 -6.47 3.33 -19.37
CA LEU A 269 -5.73 3.95 -20.48
C LEU A 269 -4.89 5.15 -20.03
N ARG A 270 -5.32 5.90 -19.01
CA ARG A 270 -4.72 7.18 -18.65
C ARG A 270 -4.05 7.19 -17.27
N GLU A 271 -4.69 6.63 -16.25
CA GLU A 271 -4.17 6.67 -14.88
C GLU A 271 -3.22 5.51 -14.61
N LEU A 272 -3.60 4.30 -15.01
CA LEU A 272 -2.86 3.07 -14.72
C LEU A 272 -1.40 3.12 -15.18
N PRO A 273 -1.05 3.62 -16.39
CA PRO A 273 0.35 3.66 -16.82
C PRO A 273 1.18 4.64 -15.98
N LEU A 274 0.59 5.76 -15.56
CA LEU A 274 1.24 6.74 -14.68
C LEU A 274 1.38 6.20 -13.25
N MET A 275 0.33 5.54 -12.74
CA MET A 275 0.37 4.88 -11.43
C MET A 275 1.40 3.76 -11.40
N PHE A 276 1.53 2.99 -12.47
CA PHE A 276 2.53 1.95 -12.60
C PHE A 276 3.95 2.51 -12.45
N ILE A 277 4.26 3.65 -13.09
CA ILE A 277 5.54 4.36 -12.90
C ILE A 277 5.70 4.80 -11.44
N GLY A 278 4.64 5.32 -10.82
CA GLY A 278 4.64 5.69 -9.41
C GLY A 278 4.95 4.53 -8.46
N ILE A 279 4.35 3.36 -8.68
CA ILE A 279 4.61 2.12 -7.94
C ILE A 279 6.08 1.71 -8.08
N CYS A 280 6.65 1.77 -9.28
CA CYS A 280 8.08 1.48 -9.50
C CYS A 280 8.97 2.40 -8.65
N LEU A 281 8.70 3.70 -8.67
CA LEU A 281 9.46 4.71 -7.93
C LEU A 281 9.26 4.58 -6.42
N TYR A 282 8.08 4.18 -5.98
CA TYR A 282 7.80 3.90 -4.58
C TYR A 282 8.56 2.67 -4.08
N GLY A 283 8.52 1.55 -4.81
CA GLY A 283 9.29 0.34 -4.47
C GLY A 283 10.80 0.63 -4.37
N GLN A 284 11.31 1.46 -5.26
CA GLN A 284 12.69 1.92 -5.24
C GLN A 284 13.01 2.85 -4.06
N TYR A 285 12.09 3.77 -3.71
CA TYR A 285 12.19 4.57 -2.49
C TYR A 285 12.29 3.66 -1.26
N ILE A 286 11.43 2.64 -1.14
CA ILE A 286 11.49 1.66 -0.05
C ILE A 286 12.86 0.97 -0.02
N ASN A 287 13.36 0.47 -1.15
CA ASN A 287 14.68 -0.18 -1.21
C ASN A 287 15.82 0.75 -0.72
N ILE A 288 15.81 2.01 -1.15
CA ILE A 288 16.81 3.01 -0.73
C ILE A 288 16.67 3.34 0.77
N MET A 289 15.45 3.46 1.28
CA MET A 289 15.19 3.73 2.70
C MET A 289 15.61 2.55 3.57
N VAL A 290 15.32 1.31 3.17
CA VAL A 290 15.78 0.10 3.85
C VAL A 290 17.31 0.07 3.93
N ASN A 291 18.01 0.34 2.82
CA ASN A 291 19.47 0.42 2.82
C ASN A 291 19.99 1.55 3.74
N THR A 292 19.31 2.70 3.75
CA THR A 292 19.66 3.85 4.59
C THR A 292 19.51 3.52 6.07
N ILE A 293 18.40 2.93 6.48
CA ILE A 293 18.12 2.53 7.86
C ILE A 293 19.09 1.44 8.32
N ARG A 294 19.32 0.41 7.49
CA ARG A 294 20.13 -0.74 7.87
C ARG A 294 21.63 -0.44 7.94
N ASN A 295 22.13 0.47 7.10
CA ASN A 295 23.56 0.61 6.85
C ASN A 295 24.07 2.06 7.00
N VAL A 296 23.40 3.05 6.39
CA VAL A 296 23.88 4.45 6.41
C VAL A 296 23.76 5.09 7.79
N ILE A 297 22.60 4.92 8.45
CA ILE A 297 22.35 5.49 9.78
C ILE A 297 23.35 4.93 10.80
N PRO A 298 23.53 3.59 10.94
CA PRO A 298 24.54 3.03 11.83
C PRO A 298 25.96 3.56 11.57
N ARG A 299 26.42 3.60 10.31
CA ARG A 299 27.75 4.14 9.96
C ARG A 299 27.92 5.59 10.41
N THR A 300 26.91 6.41 10.18
CA THR A 300 26.93 7.83 10.54
C THR A 300 27.02 8.00 12.06
N ILE A 301 26.24 7.23 12.83
CA ILE A 301 26.29 7.26 14.29
C ILE A 301 27.65 6.75 14.80
N ARG A 302 28.23 5.71 14.17
CA ARG A 302 29.57 5.20 14.48
C ARG A 302 30.63 6.27 14.33
N GLN A 303 30.65 6.95 13.18
CA GLN A 303 31.63 7.99 12.86
C GLN A 303 31.54 9.18 13.82
N TYR A 304 30.31 9.60 14.15
CA TYR A 304 30.10 10.66 15.13
C TYR A 304 30.64 10.23 16.50
N ARG A 305 30.35 9.01 16.94
CA ARG A 305 30.87 8.48 18.21
C ARG A 305 32.39 8.35 18.22
N SER A 306 33.02 7.82 17.16
CA SER A 306 34.48 7.71 17.12
C SER A 306 35.18 9.06 17.19
N ASN A 307 34.51 10.15 16.78
CA ASN A 307 35.02 11.50 16.91
C ASN A 307 34.85 12.06 18.34
N VAL A 308 33.80 11.66 19.05
CA VAL A 308 33.47 12.11 20.42
C VAL A 308 34.18 11.28 21.50
N ASP A 309 34.41 9.99 21.24
CA ASP A 309 34.72 8.96 22.25
C ASP A 309 36.09 8.32 21.99
N LYS A 310 37.06 9.09 21.46
CA LYS A 310 38.40 8.59 21.03
C LYS A 310 39.16 7.80 22.11
N ASP A 311 38.88 8.04 23.39
CA ASP A 311 39.61 7.47 24.54
C ASP A 311 38.80 6.46 25.39
N SER A 312 37.55 6.14 25.00
CA SER A 312 36.67 5.28 25.80
C SER A 312 36.67 3.82 25.32
N LYS A 313 37.14 2.91 26.18
CA LYS A 313 37.13 1.44 25.95
C LYS A 313 35.82 0.75 26.36
N LYS A 314 34.75 1.49 26.69
CA LYS A 314 33.48 0.88 27.17
C LYS A 314 32.57 0.47 26.01
N TYR A 315 32.37 -0.84 25.87
CA TYR A 315 31.33 -1.42 25.02
C TYR A 315 29.95 -1.11 25.59
N THR A 316 29.23 -0.16 24.99
CA THR A 316 27.83 0.16 25.31
C THR A 316 26.86 -0.60 24.40
N ILE A 317 25.60 -0.76 24.83
CA ILE A 317 24.50 -1.38 24.04
C ILE A 317 24.38 -0.73 22.65
N LEU A 318 24.61 0.58 22.57
CA LEU A 318 24.65 1.33 21.32
C LEU A 318 25.76 0.86 20.36
N GLY A 319 26.90 0.39 20.89
CA GLY A 319 27.98 -0.20 20.10
C GLY A 319 27.59 -1.51 19.42
N TYR A 320 26.74 -2.32 20.07
CA TYR A 320 26.16 -3.53 19.46
C TYR A 320 25.14 -3.20 18.36
N LEU A 321 24.35 -2.14 18.55
CA LEU A 321 23.39 -1.66 17.55
C LEU A 321 24.03 -1.11 16.28
N ILE A 322 25.24 -0.55 16.43
CA ILE A 322 26.00 0.11 15.37
C ILE A 322 27.01 -0.83 14.69
N PHE A 323 27.25 -2.02 15.25
CA PHE A 323 28.23 -2.95 14.71
C PHE A 323 27.85 -3.41 13.30
N GLU A 324 28.78 -3.22 12.37
CA GLU A 324 28.66 -3.62 10.97
C GLU A 324 29.78 -4.62 10.65
N ARG A 325 29.41 -5.74 10.04
CA ARG A 325 30.32 -6.82 9.66
C ARG A 325 31.05 -6.40 8.38
N GLU A 326 32.19 -5.74 8.55
CA GLU A 326 33.09 -5.22 7.51
C GLU A 326 32.45 -4.29 6.45
N ASP A 327 33.29 -3.48 5.78
CA ASP A 327 32.88 -2.43 4.85
C ASP A 327 32.13 -3.00 3.64
N LYS A 328 30.80 -3.15 3.76
CA LYS A 328 29.94 -3.44 2.62
C LYS A 328 29.93 -2.22 1.69
N HIS A 329 30.62 -2.32 0.56
CA HIS A 329 30.39 -1.46 -0.60
C HIS A 329 29.06 -1.83 -1.25
N MET A 330 27.94 -1.47 -0.62
CA MET A 330 26.62 -1.64 -1.24
C MET A 330 26.46 -0.60 -2.34
N GLY A 331 26.65 -1.04 -3.58
CA GLY A 331 26.15 -0.33 -4.75
C GLY A 331 24.62 -0.23 -4.73
N VAL A 332 24.07 0.55 -5.65
CA VAL A 332 22.59 0.72 -5.83
C VAL A 332 21.89 -0.63 -6.03
N LEU A 333 22.62 -1.57 -6.62
CA LEU A 333 22.16 -2.87 -7.08
C LEU A 333 22.50 -4.00 -6.11
N ALA A 334 23.18 -3.67 -5.01
CA ALA A 334 23.49 -4.66 -4.00
C ALA A 334 22.19 -4.99 -3.29
N ASP A 335 21.65 -6.16 -3.59
CA ASP A 335 20.55 -6.75 -2.84
C ASP A 335 20.86 -6.58 -1.35
N TYR A 336 20.01 -5.86 -0.63
CA TYR A 336 20.18 -5.63 0.80
C TYR A 336 20.09 -6.95 1.59
N ARG A 337 19.59 -8.03 0.97
CA ARG A 337 19.61 -9.42 1.46
C ARG A 337 20.91 -10.15 1.12
N SER A 338 21.65 -9.72 0.10
CA SER A 338 22.95 -10.30 -0.22
C SER A 338 24.01 -9.89 0.82
N GLU A 339 24.74 -10.89 1.32
CA GLU A 339 26.03 -10.63 1.92
C GLU A 339 26.96 -10.16 0.79
N GLY A 340 27.13 -8.83 0.65
CA GLY A 340 27.93 -8.17 -0.39
C GLY A 340 29.43 -8.54 -0.44
N HIS A 341 29.81 -9.74 0.00
CA HIS A 341 31.15 -10.30 -0.02
C HIS A 341 31.33 -11.45 -1.02
N LYS A 342 30.27 -11.93 -1.69
CA LYS A 342 30.43 -12.98 -2.72
C LYS A 342 29.92 -12.50 -4.08
N LYS A 343 30.83 -12.43 -5.06
CA LYS A 343 30.42 -12.58 -6.47
C LYS A 343 29.57 -13.84 -6.56
N PRO A 344 28.46 -13.86 -7.32
CA PRO A 344 27.74 -15.10 -7.56
C PRO A 344 28.74 -16.12 -8.12
N GLU A 345 28.95 -17.21 -7.39
CA GLU A 345 29.65 -18.37 -7.91
C GLU A 345 28.76 -18.93 -9.00
N ILE A 346 29.00 -18.49 -10.24
CA ILE A 346 28.48 -19.18 -11.41
C ILE A 346 29.19 -20.54 -11.39
N PHE A 347 28.52 -21.57 -10.89
CA PHE A 347 28.92 -22.95 -11.10
C PHE A 347 28.79 -23.22 -12.60
N LEU A 348 29.84 -22.89 -13.35
CA LEU A 348 30.04 -23.49 -14.66
C LEU A 348 30.37 -24.96 -14.38
N PRO A 349 29.53 -25.91 -14.84
CA PRO A 349 29.89 -27.31 -14.74
C PRO A 349 31.21 -27.48 -15.50
N VAL A 350 32.26 -27.87 -14.77
CA VAL A 350 33.52 -28.28 -15.38
C VAL A 350 33.18 -29.49 -16.24
N THR A 351 33.15 -29.29 -17.56
CA THR A 351 33.17 -30.39 -18.51
C THR A 351 34.49 -31.13 -18.29
N VAL A 352 34.40 -32.28 -17.63
CA VAL A 352 35.51 -33.23 -17.54
C VAL A 352 35.71 -33.77 -18.96
N ASN A 353 36.83 -33.42 -19.57
CA ASN A 353 37.31 -34.06 -20.80
C ASN A 353 37.76 -35.50 -20.51
#